data_AF-A0A4Q3EPA5-F1
#
_entry.id   AF-A0A4Q3EPA5-F1
#
_cell.length_a   1.000
_cell.length_b   1.000
_cell.length_c   1.000
_cell.angle_alpha   90.00
_cell.angle_beta   90.00
_cell.angle_gamma   90.00
#
_symmetry.space_group_name_H-M   'P 1'
#
loop_
_entity.id
_entity.type
_entity.pdbx_description
1 polymer ?
#
loop_
_entity_poly.entity_id
_entity_poly.type
_entity_poly.pdbx_seq_one_letter_code
_entity_poly.pdbx_strand_id
1 'polypeptide(L)'
;MGIKAALSKPFAFLISLQINKLRKNAVRFQDKIFSELIKTGVKTAFGKDHHFDEIHHYEDFKKHVPIRDYEQLKPYVDRVVNGEENVLWPGKPLYLAKTSGTTSGVKYIPISKDSMPEHIRAARNALLNYIHETGNASFTDGKMIFLQGSPDLQTKAGIFVGRLSGIVAHHVPKYLLKNRMPSDKINRIEDWEAKVDAIVEETINENMTLISGIPPWCQMYFDRLTQKSGGKKIKDIFPNFKLFVYGGVNYQP
;
A
#
# COMPACT_ATOMS: atom_id res chain seq x y z
N MET A 1 -5.91 -26.00 -13.00
CA MET A 1 -5.43 -24.60 -13.01
C MET A 1 -6.57 -23.76 -13.56
N GLY A 2 -7.07 -22.78 -12.79
CA GLY A 2 -8.23 -21.99 -13.20
C GLY A 2 -7.92 -20.99 -14.32
N ILE A 3 -8.97 -20.43 -14.93
CA ILE A 3 -8.85 -19.43 -16.01
C ILE A 3 -8.03 -18.21 -15.56
N LYS A 4 -8.19 -17.79 -14.30
CA LYS A 4 -7.41 -16.69 -13.71
C LYS A 4 -5.90 -17.00 -13.71
N ALA A 5 -5.53 -18.20 -13.28
CA ALA A 5 -4.14 -18.65 -13.25
C ALA A 5 -3.54 -18.82 -14.66
N ALA A 6 -4.34 -19.19 -15.66
CA ALA A 6 -3.90 -19.26 -17.04
C ALA A 6 -3.66 -17.87 -17.64
N LEU A 7 -4.59 -16.93 -17.45
CA LEU A 7 -4.50 -15.57 -17.99
C LEU A 7 -3.44 -14.71 -17.28
N SER A 8 -3.11 -15.03 -16.02
CA SER A 8 -2.13 -14.26 -15.26
C SER A 8 -0.69 -14.48 -15.73
N LYS A 9 -0.36 -15.63 -16.34
CA LYS A 9 1.02 -15.91 -16.81
C LYS A 9 1.45 -15.02 -17.99
N PRO A 10 0.68 -14.89 -19.09
CA PRO A 10 1.02 -13.95 -20.16
C PRO A 10 1.08 -12.50 -19.66
N PHE A 11 0.14 -12.12 -18.78
CA PHE A 11 0.14 -10.78 -18.21
C PHE A 11 1.36 -10.51 -17.33
N ALA A 12 1.76 -11.49 -16.51
CA ALA A 12 2.96 -11.45 -15.70
C ALA A 12 4.22 -11.29 -16.54
N PHE A 13 4.32 -12.03 -17.65
CA PHE A 13 5.41 -11.88 -18.61
C PHE A 13 5.51 -10.46 -19.18
N LEU A 14 4.39 -9.89 -19.64
CA LEU A 14 4.35 -8.53 -20.17
C LEU A 14 4.77 -7.48 -19.12
N ILE A 15 4.28 -7.61 -17.88
CA ILE A 15 4.64 -6.70 -16.78
C ILE A 15 6.13 -6.85 -16.41
N SER A 16 6.65 -8.08 -16.37
CA SER A 16 8.09 -8.31 -16.15
C SER A 16 8.93 -7.62 -17.23
N LEU A 17 8.57 -7.73 -18.51
CA LEU A 17 9.27 -7.04 -19.60
C LEU A 17 9.26 -5.51 -19.43
N GLN A 18 8.12 -4.93 -19.03
CA GLN A 18 8.02 -3.50 -18.76
C GLN A 18 8.94 -3.08 -17.60
N ILE A 19 8.93 -3.82 -16.49
CA ILE A 19 9.79 -3.57 -15.33
C ILE A 19 11.27 -3.75 -15.70
N ASN A 20 11.60 -4.74 -16.52
CA ASN A 20 12.96 -4.96 -17.02
C ASN A 20 13.46 -3.80 -17.86
N LYS A 21 12.59 -3.24 -18.70
CA LYS A 21 12.89 -2.02 -19.45
C LYS A 21 13.14 -0.84 -18.53
N LEU A 22 12.34 -0.68 -17.46
CA LEU A 22 12.56 0.36 -16.45
C LEU A 22 13.90 0.16 -15.74
N ARG A 23 14.20 -1.06 -15.25
CA ARG A 23 15.46 -1.40 -14.58
C ARG A 23 16.68 -1.12 -15.45
N LYS A 24 16.67 -1.56 -16.71
CA LYS A 24 17.78 -1.33 -17.66
C LYS A 24 18.02 0.14 -18.00
N ASN A 25 17.04 1.00 -17.76
CA ASN A 25 17.11 2.44 -18.08
C ASN A 25 16.88 3.30 -16.83
N ALA A 26 17.20 2.78 -15.64
CA ALA A 26 16.78 3.36 -14.37
C ALA A 26 17.24 4.81 -14.20
N VAL A 27 18.50 5.12 -14.50
CA VAL A 27 19.06 6.48 -14.41
C VAL A 27 18.25 7.47 -15.25
N ARG A 28 18.07 7.17 -16.55
CA ARG A 28 17.30 8.03 -17.46
C ARG A 28 15.85 8.23 -16.98
N PHE A 29 15.21 7.20 -16.44
CA PHE A 29 13.86 7.32 -15.91
C PHE A 29 13.81 8.13 -14.60
N GLN A 30 14.82 8.00 -13.73
CA GLN A 30 14.94 8.85 -12.53
C GLN A 30 15.11 10.31 -12.90
N ASP A 31 15.99 10.64 -13.86
CA ASP A 31 16.19 12.02 -14.33
C ASP A 31 14.89 12.59 -14.91
N LYS A 32 14.18 11.80 -15.73
CA LYS A 32 12.90 12.20 -16.30
C LYS A 32 11.86 12.47 -15.21
N ILE A 33 11.70 11.55 -14.25
CA ILE A 33 10.76 11.71 -13.13
C ILE A 33 11.13 12.94 -12.31
N PHE A 34 12.41 13.14 -12.01
CA PHE A 34 12.90 14.31 -11.30
C PHE A 34 12.51 15.61 -12.01
N SER A 35 12.82 15.75 -13.30
CA SER A 35 12.45 16.94 -14.08
C SER A 35 10.94 17.17 -14.12
N GLU A 36 10.13 16.11 -14.23
CA GLU A 36 8.67 16.20 -14.18
C GLU A 36 8.17 16.67 -12.81
N LEU A 37 8.73 16.15 -11.71
CA LEU A 37 8.36 16.53 -10.35
C LEU A 37 8.70 18.00 -10.05
N ILE A 38 9.91 18.44 -10.39
CA ILE A 38 10.35 19.84 -10.20
C ILE A 38 9.45 20.79 -11.01
N LYS A 39 9.25 20.51 -12.29
CA LYS A 39 8.41 21.32 -13.17
C LYS A 39 6.96 21.41 -12.67
N THR A 40 6.41 20.31 -12.17
CA THR A 40 5.04 20.24 -11.65
C THR A 40 4.92 21.01 -10.33
N GLY A 41 5.91 20.88 -9.45
CA GLY A 41 5.93 21.49 -8.12
C GLY A 41 6.21 23.00 -8.11
N VAL A 42 6.69 23.59 -9.21
CA VAL A 42 7.22 24.97 -9.26
C VAL A 42 6.26 26.04 -8.73
N LYS A 43 4.95 25.87 -8.92
CA LYS A 43 3.94 26.86 -8.49
C LYS A 43 3.44 26.64 -7.06
N THR A 44 3.85 25.57 -6.40
CA THR A 44 3.43 25.27 -5.03
C THR A 44 4.14 26.16 -4.03
N ALA A 45 3.61 26.30 -2.81
CA ALA A 45 4.28 27.04 -1.74
C ALA A 45 5.67 26.44 -1.46
N PHE A 46 5.75 25.11 -1.36
CA PHE A 46 7.04 24.43 -1.19
C PHE A 46 7.98 24.69 -2.37
N GLY A 47 7.47 24.65 -3.60
CA GLY A 47 8.29 24.93 -4.80
C GLY A 47 8.85 26.35 -4.82
N LYS A 48 8.06 27.35 -4.42
CA LYS A 48 8.48 28.76 -4.32
C LYS A 48 9.51 28.98 -3.22
N ASP A 49 9.26 28.44 -2.04
CA ASP A 49 10.16 28.59 -0.88
C ASP A 49 11.53 27.93 -1.11
N HIS A 50 11.63 27.03 -2.10
CA HIS A 50 12.84 26.31 -2.47
C HIS A 50 13.25 26.54 -3.92
N HIS A 51 12.82 27.64 -4.54
CA HIS A 51 13.29 28.09 -5.86
C HIS A 51 13.29 26.98 -6.93
N PHE A 52 12.20 26.23 -7.04
CA PHE A 52 12.09 25.13 -8.02
C PHE A 52 12.27 25.58 -9.48
N ASP A 53 12.10 26.87 -9.75
CA ASP A 53 12.36 27.51 -11.04
C ASP A 53 13.85 27.65 -11.37
N GLU A 54 14.72 27.63 -10.35
CA GLU A 54 16.18 27.67 -10.48
C GLU A 54 16.81 26.25 -10.53
N ILE A 55 15.99 25.19 -10.35
CA ILE A 55 16.46 23.81 -10.33
C ILE A 55 16.45 23.21 -11.74
N HIS A 56 17.63 23.05 -12.34
CA HIS A 56 17.77 22.45 -13.68
C HIS A 56 18.32 21.03 -13.64
N HIS A 57 19.11 20.71 -12.62
CA HIS A 57 19.63 19.36 -12.38
C HIS A 57 19.75 19.04 -10.89
N TYR A 58 20.08 17.80 -10.56
CA TYR A 58 20.14 17.30 -9.19
C TYR A 58 21.06 18.11 -8.27
N GLU A 59 22.17 18.65 -8.78
CA GLU A 59 23.09 19.48 -7.99
C GLU A 59 22.47 20.82 -7.56
N ASP A 60 21.51 21.36 -8.31
CA ASP A 60 20.77 22.56 -7.89
C ASP A 60 19.76 22.19 -6.81
N PHE A 61 19.04 21.08 -7.02
CA PHE A 61 18.08 20.58 -6.04
C PHE A 61 18.69 20.39 -4.66
N LYS A 62 19.89 19.81 -4.57
CA LYS A 62 20.58 19.65 -3.28
C LYS A 62 20.91 20.97 -2.58
N LYS A 63 21.16 22.05 -3.34
CA LYS A 63 21.44 23.38 -2.77
C LYS A 63 20.17 24.04 -2.24
N HIS A 64 19.07 23.88 -2.97
CA HIS A 64 17.82 24.55 -2.64
C HIS A 64 16.92 23.76 -1.67
N VAL A 65 16.99 22.42 -1.65
CA VAL A 65 16.09 21.55 -0.87
C VAL A 65 16.88 20.77 0.18
N PRO A 66 16.91 21.21 1.45
CA PRO A 66 17.61 20.50 2.50
C PRO A 66 16.85 19.23 2.91
N ILE A 67 17.61 18.25 3.41
CA ILE A 67 17.06 17.03 4.02
C ILE A 67 16.30 17.43 5.29
N ARG A 68 15.09 16.89 5.46
CA ARG A 68 14.20 17.20 6.58
C ARG A 68 13.56 15.97 7.18
N ASP A 69 13.29 16.04 8.47
CA ASP A 69 12.35 15.14 9.13
C ASP A 69 10.89 15.62 8.97
N TYR A 70 9.96 14.87 9.57
CA TYR A 70 8.55 15.22 9.52
C TYR A 70 8.23 16.51 10.26
N GLU A 71 8.88 16.79 11.39
CA GLU A 71 8.57 17.96 12.22
C GLU A 71 8.96 19.25 11.49
N GLN A 72 10.06 19.22 10.73
CA GLN A 72 10.47 20.33 9.86
C GLN A 72 9.55 20.52 8.65
N LEU A 73 8.87 19.46 8.18
CA LEU A 73 7.85 19.55 7.12
C LEU A 73 6.45 19.86 7.65
N LYS A 74 6.23 19.71 8.96
CA LYS A 74 4.94 19.86 9.62
C LYS A 74 4.24 21.19 9.31
N PRO A 75 4.91 22.36 9.21
CA PRO A 75 4.24 23.60 8.84
C PRO A 75 3.52 23.55 7.48
N TYR A 76 4.12 22.88 6.48
CA TYR A 76 3.47 22.67 5.18
C TYR A 76 2.36 21.62 5.27
N VAL A 77 2.59 20.54 6.01
CA VAL A 77 1.59 19.48 6.20
C VAL A 77 0.35 20.04 6.91
N ASP A 78 0.51 20.87 7.94
CA ASP A 78 -0.59 21.48 8.69
C ASP A 78 -1.44 22.38 7.78
N ARG A 79 -0.82 23.15 6.89
CA ARG A 79 -1.52 23.94 5.86
C ARG A 79 -2.38 23.05 4.95
N VAL A 80 -1.80 21.94 4.45
CA VAL A 80 -2.55 20.96 3.64
C VAL A 80 -3.70 20.34 4.43
N VAL A 81 -3.45 19.95 5.69
CA VAL A 81 -4.42 19.35 6.60
C VAL A 81 -5.58 20.30 6.91
N ASN A 82 -5.31 21.61 6.91
CA ASN A 82 -6.32 22.67 7.05
C ASN A 82 -7.01 23.04 5.73
N GLY A 83 -6.68 22.33 4.64
CA GLY A 83 -7.36 22.44 3.35
C GLY A 83 -6.79 23.50 2.42
N GLU A 84 -5.58 24.01 2.67
CA GLU A 84 -4.89 24.90 1.73
C GLU A 84 -4.41 24.11 0.50
N GLU A 85 -4.63 24.66 -0.69
CA GLU A 85 -4.24 24.05 -1.96
C GLU A 85 -2.83 24.47 -2.39
N ASN A 86 -2.19 23.68 -3.24
CA ASN A 86 -0.90 24.03 -3.86
C ASN A 86 0.21 24.27 -2.83
N VAL A 87 0.21 23.55 -1.70
CA VAL A 87 1.24 23.71 -0.66
C VAL A 87 2.45 22.81 -0.94
N LEU A 88 2.28 21.48 -0.82
CA LEU A 88 3.33 20.48 -1.08
C LEU A 88 3.24 19.89 -2.50
N TRP A 89 2.05 19.89 -3.09
CA TRP A 89 1.77 19.39 -4.44
C TRP A 89 0.62 20.20 -5.03
N PRO A 90 0.49 20.32 -6.38
CA PRO A 90 -0.63 21.03 -6.97
C PRO A 90 -2.00 20.50 -6.54
N GLY A 91 -2.92 21.43 -6.27
CA GLY A 91 -4.26 21.16 -5.77
C GLY A 91 -4.31 20.63 -4.34
N LYS A 92 -5.40 19.94 -4.00
CA LYS A 92 -5.56 19.19 -2.74
C LYS A 92 -5.22 17.72 -2.93
N PRO A 93 -4.62 17.05 -1.93
CA PRO A 93 -4.49 15.60 -1.96
C PRO A 93 -5.86 14.93 -1.94
N LEU A 94 -5.96 13.69 -2.45
CA LEU A 94 -7.18 12.89 -2.33
C LEU A 94 -7.38 12.40 -0.89
N TYR A 95 -6.28 12.02 -0.25
CA TYR A 95 -6.30 11.45 1.08
C TYR A 95 -5.20 12.04 1.96
N LEU A 96 -5.44 11.99 3.27
CA LEU A 96 -4.41 12.07 4.30
C LEU A 96 -4.28 10.70 4.94
N ALA A 97 -3.18 10.02 4.67
CA ALA A 97 -2.85 8.79 5.35
C ALA A 97 -2.38 9.12 6.78
N LYS A 98 -3.12 8.66 7.79
CA LYS A 98 -2.71 8.77 9.19
C LYS A 98 -1.79 7.63 9.56
N THR A 99 -0.63 7.94 10.12
CA THR A 99 0.25 6.95 10.75
C THR A 99 0.08 7.04 12.26
N SER A 100 0.09 5.90 12.95
CA SER A 100 0.22 5.89 14.41
C SER A 100 1.60 6.43 14.76
N GLY A 101 1.68 7.72 15.07
CA GLY A 101 2.91 8.35 15.53
C GLY A 101 3.19 7.97 16.98
N THR A 102 4.44 7.64 17.27
CA THR A 102 5.00 7.71 18.62
C THR A 102 4.98 9.15 19.12
N THR A 103 5.06 9.36 20.45
CA THR A 103 5.34 10.59 21.26
C THR A 103 4.87 12.00 20.81
N SER A 104 4.91 12.35 19.53
CA SER A 104 4.57 13.65 18.93
C SER A 104 3.14 13.75 18.35
N GLY A 105 2.33 12.69 18.48
CA GLY A 105 0.93 12.68 18.03
C GLY A 105 0.72 12.13 16.61
N VAL A 106 -0.47 12.36 16.04
CA VAL A 106 -0.84 11.79 14.74
C VAL A 106 -0.13 12.52 13.61
N LYS A 107 0.64 11.78 12.80
CA LYS A 107 1.26 12.29 11.57
C LYS A 107 0.35 12.04 10.37
N TYR A 108 0.26 13.02 9.48
CA TYR A 108 -0.54 12.97 8.27
C TYR A 108 0.37 13.01 7.05
N ILE A 109 0.22 12.02 6.17
CA ILE A 109 0.96 11.96 4.91
C ILE A 109 -0.02 12.22 3.77
N PRO A 110 0.10 13.35 3.04
CA PRO A 110 -0.74 13.64 1.88
C PRO A 110 -0.54 12.60 0.77
N ILE A 111 -1.65 12.05 0.26
CA ILE A 111 -1.67 11.16 -0.91
C ILE A 111 -2.34 11.90 -2.06
N SER A 112 -1.55 12.24 -3.07
CA SER A 112 -2.01 12.96 -4.26
C SER A 112 -2.89 12.09 -5.17
N LYS A 113 -3.60 12.74 -6.10
CA LYS A 113 -4.30 12.06 -7.20
C LYS A 113 -3.34 11.20 -8.03
N ASP A 114 -2.15 11.72 -8.27
CA ASP A 114 -1.16 11.14 -9.17
C ASP A 114 -0.46 9.92 -8.54
N SER A 115 -0.23 9.94 -7.22
CA SER A 115 0.43 8.85 -6.50
C SER A 115 -0.51 7.70 -6.14
N MET A 116 -1.83 7.92 -6.04
CA MET A 116 -2.78 6.90 -5.60
C MET A 116 -2.74 5.62 -6.46
N PRO A 117 -2.72 5.68 -7.80
CA PRO A 117 -2.63 4.49 -8.64
C PRO A 117 -1.37 3.63 -8.40
N GLU A 118 -0.27 4.23 -7.94
CA GLU A 118 0.99 3.51 -7.72
C GLU A 118 0.91 2.51 -6.57
N HIS A 119 0.09 2.77 -5.54
CA HIS A 119 -0.11 1.80 -4.45
C HIS A 119 -0.71 0.48 -4.94
N ILE A 120 -1.66 0.55 -5.87
CA ILE A 120 -2.29 -0.63 -6.49
C ILE A 120 -1.33 -1.28 -7.48
N ARG A 121 -0.64 -0.46 -8.29
CA ARG A 121 0.30 -0.95 -9.31
C ARG A 121 1.46 -1.71 -8.67
N ALA A 122 2.04 -1.20 -7.59
CA ALA A 122 3.15 -1.85 -6.89
C ALA A 122 2.77 -3.23 -6.36
N ALA A 123 1.64 -3.34 -5.63
CA ALA A 123 1.16 -4.61 -5.09
C ALA A 123 0.85 -5.63 -6.19
N ARG A 124 0.16 -5.20 -7.26
CA ARG A 124 -0.12 -6.04 -8.43
C ARG A 124 1.17 -6.52 -9.09
N ASN A 125 2.11 -5.62 -9.33
CA ASN A 125 3.37 -5.95 -10.00
C ASN A 125 4.23 -6.91 -9.15
N ALA A 126 4.20 -6.81 -7.82
CA ALA A 126 4.89 -7.77 -6.96
C ALA A 126 4.36 -9.21 -7.16
N LEU A 127 3.03 -9.39 -7.15
CA LEU A 127 2.41 -10.70 -7.40
C LEU A 127 2.68 -11.21 -8.82
N LEU A 128 2.64 -10.33 -9.82
CA LEU A 128 2.90 -10.70 -11.21
C LEU A 128 4.36 -11.07 -11.44
N ASN A 129 5.31 -10.39 -10.82
CA ASN A 129 6.72 -10.81 -10.88
C ASN A 129 6.89 -12.18 -10.22
N TYR A 130 6.28 -12.46 -9.07
CA TYR A 130 6.30 -13.81 -8.49
C TYR A 130 5.77 -14.88 -9.46
N ILE A 131 4.64 -14.61 -10.13
CA ILE A 131 4.07 -15.53 -11.13
C ILE A 131 5.05 -15.73 -12.30
N HIS A 132 5.69 -14.67 -12.77
CA HIS A 132 6.65 -14.75 -13.87
C HIS A 132 7.88 -15.57 -13.49
N GLU A 133 8.48 -15.30 -12.34
CA GLU A 133 9.72 -15.95 -11.88
C GLU A 133 9.50 -17.42 -11.54
N THR A 134 8.36 -17.76 -10.93
CA THR A 134 8.10 -19.13 -10.42
C THR A 134 7.24 -19.97 -11.36
N GLY A 135 6.56 -19.36 -12.32
CA GLY A 135 5.50 -20.00 -13.10
C GLY A 135 4.26 -20.39 -12.28
N ASN A 136 4.24 -20.09 -10.98
CA ASN A 136 3.16 -20.47 -10.06
C ASN A 136 2.11 -19.35 -9.97
N ALA A 137 0.93 -19.63 -10.52
CA ALA A 137 -0.25 -18.77 -10.40
C ALA A 137 -1.40 -19.44 -9.65
N SER A 138 -1.18 -20.64 -9.09
CA SER A 138 -2.25 -21.45 -8.47
C SER A 138 -2.88 -20.79 -7.23
N PHE A 139 -2.15 -19.88 -6.57
CA PHE A 139 -2.69 -19.08 -5.47
C PHE A 139 -3.84 -18.15 -5.88
N THR A 140 -4.06 -17.93 -7.18
CA THR A 140 -5.15 -17.08 -7.68
C THR A 140 -6.51 -17.79 -7.75
N ASP A 141 -6.51 -19.12 -7.60
CA ASP A 141 -7.70 -19.96 -7.74
C ASP A 141 -8.50 -20.09 -6.42
N GLY A 142 -7.90 -19.79 -5.26
CA GLY A 142 -8.58 -19.82 -3.96
C GLY A 142 -8.91 -18.44 -3.38
N LYS A 143 -9.19 -18.43 -2.07
CA LYS A 143 -9.42 -17.21 -1.30
C LYS A 143 -8.10 -16.56 -0.93
N MET A 144 -8.11 -15.23 -0.88
CA MET A 144 -6.97 -14.41 -0.50
C MET A 144 -7.36 -13.42 0.59
N ILE A 145 -6.47 -13.22 1.56
CA ILE A 145 -6.66 -12.21 2.61
C ILE A 145 -5.51 -11.21 2.59
N PHE A 146 -5.85 -9.95 2.79
CA PHE A 146 -4.90 -8.90 3.18
C PHE A 146 -5.33 -8.35 4.53
N LEU A 147 -4.60 -8.69 5.58
CA LEU A 147 -4.81 -8.18 6.93
C LEU A 147 -4.49 -6.69 6.93
N GLN A 148 -5.54 -5.88 7.04
CA GLN A 148 -5.49 -4.43 6.88
C GLN A 148 -6.25 -3.69 7.99
N GLY A 149 -5.97 -2.40 8.13
CA GLY A 149 -6.76 -1.52 9.00
C GLY A 149 -8.19 -1.34 8.48
N SER A 150 -9.05 -0.73 9.30
CA SER A 150 -10.42 -0.39 8.87
C SER A 150 -10.40 0.47 7.60
N PRO A 151 -11.29 0.20 6.62
CA PRO A 151 -11.46 1.04 5.45
C PRO A 151 -12.24 2.33 5.76
N ASP A 152 -12.71 2.55 6.98
CA ASP A 152 -13.47 3.75 7.31
C ASP A 152 -12.61 5.01 7.15
N LEU A 153 -13.22 6.00 6.49
CA LEU A 153 -12.61 7.28 6.19
C LEU A 153 -13.34 8.36 6.98
N GLN A 154 -12.56 9.23 7.62
CA GLN A 154 -13.03 10.50 8.14
C GLN A 154 -12.81 11.58 7.10
N THR A 155 -13.33 12.78 7.32
CA THR A 155 -13.03 13.94 6.47
C THR A 155 -12.44 15.06 7.32
N LYS A 156 -11.42 15.73 6.80
CA LYS A 156 -10.83 16.92 7.40
C LYS A 156 -10.58 17.96 6.32
N ALA A 157 -11.17 19.15 6.47
CA ALA A 157 -11.09 20.24 5.50
C ALA A 157 -11.42 19.82 4.04
N GLY A 158 -12.38 18.90 3.88
CA GLY A 158 -12.79 18.37 2.56
C GLY A 158 -11.86 17.30 1.98
N ILE A 159 -10.89 16.79 2.75
CA ILE A 159 -9.96 15.73 2.35
C ILE A 159 -10.26 14.46 3.16
N PHE A 160 -10.28 13.29 2.51
CA PHE A 160 -10.50 12.02 3.19
C PHE A 160 -9.31 11.62 4.05
N VAL A 161 -9.55 11.10 5.25
CA VAL A 161 -8.51 10.73 6.22
C VAL A 161 -8.69 9.29 6.65
N GLY A 162 -7.63 8.49 6.57
CA GLY A 162 -7.69 7.07 6.91
C GLY A 162 -6.30 6.45 7.07
N ARG A 163 -6.25 5.18 7.51
CA ARG A 163 -4.98 4.42 7.44
C ARG A 163 -4.71 4.08 5.98
N LEU A 164 -3.44 4.06 5.55
CA LEU A 164 -3.10 3.82 4.15
C LEU A 164 -3.70 2.50 3.61
N SER A 165 -3.65 1.42 4.38
CA SER A 165 -4.23 0.14 3.98
C SER A 165 -5.76 0.17 3.85
N GLY A 166 -6.44 0.98 4.67
CA GLY A 166 -7.87 1.25 4.56
C GLY A 166 -8.22 2.10 3.32
N ILE A 167 -7.42 3.14 3.04
CA ILE A 167 -7.55 3.98 1.84
C ILE A 167 -7.43 3.13 0.58
N VAL A 168 -6.37 2.32 0.49
CA VAL A 168 -6.09 1.45 -0.66
C VAL A 168 -7.21 0.43 -0.90
N ALA A 169 -7.93 0.01 0.14
CA ALA A 169 -9.03 -0.94 0.02
C ALA A 169 -10.19 -0.43 -0.87
N HIS A 170 -10.43 0.88 -0.91
CA HIS A 170 -11.44 1.51 -1.78
C HIS A 170 -11.08 1.47 -3.26
N HIS A 171 -9.81 1.23 -3.58
CA HIS A 171 -9.29 1.20 -4.96
C HIS A 171 -9.10 -0.22 -5.50
N VAL A 172 -9.47 -1.24 -4.72
CA VAL A 172 -9.37 -2.63 -5.18
C VAL A 172 -10.45 -2.91 -6.24
N PRO A 173 -10.07 -3.37 -7.45
CA PRO A 173 -11.03 -3.66 -8.50
C PRO A 173 -12.11 -4.68 -8.08
N LYS A 174 -13.37 -4.41 -8.42
CA LYS A 174 -14.53 -5.24 -8.02
C LYS A 174 -14.37 -6.73 -8.37
N TYR A 175 -13.73 -7.07 -9.49
CA TYR A 175 -13.53 -8.46 -9.89
C TYR A 175 -12.56 -9.24 -8.96
N LEU A 176 -11.68 -8.52 -8.24
CA LEU A 176 -10.79 -9.10 -7.22
C LEU A 176 -11.46 -9.24 -5.86
N LEU A 177 -12.59 -8.56 -5.61
CA LEU A 177 -13.30 -8.65 -4.33
C LEU A 177 -13.96 -10.02 -4.13
N LYS A 178 -14.33 -10.74 -5.20
CA LYS A 178 -15.06 -12.02 -5.12
C LYS A 178 -14.32 -13.12 -4.34
N ASN A 179 -13.00 -13.14 -4.40
CA ASN A 179 -12.18 -14.10 -3.68
C ASN A 179 -11.37 -13.47 -2.54
N ARG A 180 -11.70 -12.23 -2.17
CA ARG A 180 -11.05 -11.52 -1.09
C ARG A 180 -11.80 -11.75 0.23
N MET A 181 -11.03 -11.99 1.28
CA MET A 181 -11.48 -12.09 2.67
C MET A 181 -10.77 -11.00 3.50
N PRO A 182 -11.30 -10.63 4.68
CA PRO A 182 -12.62 -10.98 5.19
C PRO A 182 -13.73 -10.18 4.48
N SER A 183 -15.00 -10.43 4.82
CA SER A 183 -16.12 -9.60 4.36
C SER A 183 -15.97 -8.12 4.78
N ASP A 184 -16.66 -7.21 4.07
CA ASP A 184 -16.63 -5.77 4.38
C ASP A 184 -17.04 -5.47 5.83
N LYS A 185 -18.04 -6.19 6.35
CA LYS A 185 -18.50 -6.10 7.74
C LYS A 185 -17.38 -6.36 8.74
N ILE A 186 -16.64 -7.46 8.57
CA ILE A 186 -15.51 -7.81 9.46
C ILE A 186 -14.34 -6.85 9.23
N ASN A 187 -14.13 -6.38 7.99
CA ASN A 187 -13.07 -5.42 7.70
C ASN A 187 -13.24 -4.07 8.40
N ARG A 188 -14.46 -3.66 8.75
CA ARG A 188 -14.79 -2.40 9.44
C ARG A 188 -14.73 -2.48 10.97
N ILE A 189 -14.47 -3.65 11.55
CA ILE A 189 -14.27 -3.74 13.01
C ILE A 189 -13.05 -2.88 13.40
N GLU A 190 -13.25 -1.94 14.32
CA GLU A 190 -12.20 -1.02 14.76
C GLU A 190 -11.22 -1.67 15.75
N ASP A 191 -11.75 -2.42 16.72
CA ASP A 191 -10.93 -3.14 17.68
C ASP A 191 -10.15 -4.26 16.99
N TRP A 192 -8.82 -4.21 17.10
CA TRP A 192 -7.95 -5.06 16.32
C TRP A 192 -8.02 -6.54 16.75
N GLU A 193 -8.13 -6.80 18.04
CA GLU A 193 -8.21 -8.18 18.55
C GLU A 193 -9.55 -8.83 18.18
N ALA A 194 -10.66 -8.14 18.44
CA ALA A 194 -11.99 -8.59 18.04
C ALA A 194 -12.10 -8.77 16.52
N LYS A 195 -11.43 -7.90 15.75
CA LYS A 195 -11.36 -8.04 14.29
C LYS A 195 -10.64 -9.33 13.91
N VAL A 196 -9.48 -9.62 14.50
CA VAL A 196 -8.74 -10.84 14.16
C VAL A 196 -9.50 -12.09 14.56
N ASP A 197 -10.17 -12.09 15.72
CA ASP A 197 -11.04 -13.21 16.11
C ASP A 197 -12.16 -13.44 15.08
N ALA A 198 -12.84 -12.38 14.66
CA ALA A 198 -13.88 -12.48 13.62
C ALA A 198 -13.31 -12.96 12.26
N ILE A 199 -12.11 -12.53 11.89
CA ILE A 199 -11.40 -13.02 10.69
C ILE A 199 -11.13 -14.52 10.81
N VAL A 200 -10.67 -14.98 11.97
CA VAL A 200 -10.39 -16.41 12.21
C VAL A 200 -11.67 -17.24 12.02
N GLU A 201 -12.78 -16.83 12.62
CA GLU A 201 -14.06 -17.53 12.45
C GLU A 201 -14.49 -17.60 10.97
N GLU A 202 -14.34 -16.50 10.22
CA GLU A 202 -14.77 -16.45 8.81
C GLU A 202 -13.84 -17.25 7.88
N THR A 203 -12.57 -17.43 8.24
CA THR A 203 -11.56 -17.99 7.33
C THR A 203 -11.14 -19.41 7.65
N ILE A 204 -11.33 -19.92 8.86
CA ILE A 204 -10.79 -21.22 9.32
C ILE A 204 -11.20 -22.41 8.44
N ASN A 205 -12.38 -22.36 7.82
CA ASN A 205 -12.90 -23.41 6.94
C ASN A 205 -12.81 -23.07 5.44
N GLU A 206 -12.21 -21.93 5.09
CA GLU A 206 -12.09 -21.48 3.72
C GLU A 206 -10.82 -22.01 3.04
N ASN A 207 -10.89 -22.14 1.71
CA ASN A 207 -9.74 -22.50 0.89
C ASN A 207 -8.77 -21.32 0.73
N MET A 208 -8.05 -20.97 1.80
CA MET A 208 -7.06 -19.89 1.82
C MET A 208 -5.80 -20.29 1.05
N THR A 209 -5.45 -19.48 0.05
CA THR A 209 -4.35 -19.77 -0.89
C THR A 209 -3.28 -18.68 -0.91
N LEU A 210 -3.67 -17.44 -0.59
CA LEU A 210 -2.77 -16.30 -0.38
C LEU A 210 -3.12 -15.60 0.93
N ILE A 211 -2.11 -15.34 1.75
CA ILE A 211 -2.23 -14.58 3.00
C ILE A 211 -1.21 -13.45 2.93
N SER A 212 -1.67 -12.25 3.24
CA SER A 212 -0.83 -11.06 3.20
C SER A 212 -1.14 -10.11 4.35
N GLY A 213 -0.13 -9.36 4.79
CA GLY A 213 -0.28 -8.39 5.87
C GLY A 213 1.07 -7.97 6.44
N ILE A 214 1.02 -7.16 7.50
CA ILE A 214 2.21 -6.80 8.29
C ILE A 214 2.56 -8.02 9.16
N PRO A 215 3.84 -8.44 9.28
CA PRO A 215 4.25 -9.63 10.02
C PRO A 215 3.60 -9.84 11.39
N PRO A 216 3.53 -8.86 12.33
CA PRO A 216 2.91 -9.08 13.64
C PRO A 216 1.41 -9.37 13.56
N TRP A 217 0.72 -8.80 12.57
CA TRP A 217 -0.70 -9.06 12.33
C TRP A 217 -0.94 -10.46 11.77
N CYS A 218 -0.09 -10.90 10.84
CA CYS A 218 -0.13 -12.25 10.32
C CYS A 218 0.19 -13.28 11.39
N GLN A 219 1.16 -13.00 12.26
CA GLN A 219 1.50 -13.84 13.39
C GLN A 219 0.29 -14.00 14.32
N MET A 220 -0.31 -12.89 14.77
CA MET A 220 -1.49 -12.94 15.64
C MET A 220 -2.65 -13.75 15.01
N TYR A 221 -2.87 -13.58 13.71
CA TYR A 221 -3.87 -14.37 12.97
C TYR A 221 -3.55 -15.87 12.95
N PHE A 222 -2.29 -16.25 12.72
CA PHE A 222 -1.87 -17.66 12.75
C PHE A 222 -1.93 -18.27 14.15
N ASP A 223 -1.57 -17.52 15.19
CA ASP A 223 -1.65 -17.97 16.57
C ASP A 223 -3.11 -18.23 16.98
N ARG A 224 -4.02 -17.31 16.64
CA ARG A 224 -5.46 -17.46 16.90
C ARG A 224 -6.09 -18.62 16.11
N LEU A 225 -5.69 -18.83 14.85
CA LEU A 225 -6.09 -20.02 14.07
C LEU A 225 -5.63 -21.33 14.73
N THR A 226 -4.39 -21.37 15.21
CA THR A 226 -3.81 -22.53 15.88
C THR A 226 -4.56 -22.82 17.18
N GLN A 227 -4.84 -21.79 17.98
CA GLN A 227 -5.63 -21.91 19.21
C GLN A 227 -7.05 -22.42 18.93
N LYS A 228 -7.76 -21.80 17.98
CA LYS A 228 -9.14 -22.15 17.63
C LYS A 228 -9.28 -23.57 17.09
N SER A 229 -8.27 -24.05 16.37
CA SER A 229 -8.26 -25.39 15.77
C SER A 229 -7.82 -26.52 16.71
N GLY A 230 -7.54 -26.23 17.97
CA GLY A 230 -7.04 -27.21 18.93
C GLY A 230 -5.58 -27.60 18.69
N GLY A 231 -4.75 -26.68 18.19
CA GLY A 231 -3.31 -26.89 17.99
C GLY A 231 -2.91 -27.40 16.60
N LYS A 232 -3.81 -27.39 15.61
CA LYS A 232 -3.46 -27.78 14.23
C LYS A 232 -2.46 -26.78 13.65
N LYS A 233 -1.53 -27.27 12.81
CA LYS A 233 -0.60 -26.40 12.10
C LYS A 233 -1.32 -25.69 10.96
N ILE A 234 -0.88 -24.49 10.58
CA ILE A 234 -1.49 -23.71 9.49
C ILE A 234 -1.59 -24.51 8.18
N LYS A 235 -0.60 -25.35 7.86
CA LYS A 235 -0.64 -26.22 6.67
C LYS A 235 -1.77 -27.26 6.70
N ASP A 236 -2.24 -27.64 7.89
CA ASP A 236 -3.31 -28.63 8.09
C ASP A 236 -4.69 -27.94 8.11
N ILE A 237 -4.73 -26.67 8.51
CA ILE A 237 -5.92 -25.81 8.42
C ILE A 237 -6.15 -25.37 6.96
N PHE A 238 -5.09 -24.91 6.29
CA PHE A 238 -5.10 -24.42 4.90
C PHE A 238 -4.20 -25.27 4.00
N PRO A 239 -4.64 -26.46 3.56
CA PRO A 239 -3.82 -27.40 2.79
C PRO A 239 -3.37 -26.83 1.43
N ASN A 240 -4.11 -25.85 0.90
CA ASN A 240 -3.77 -25.19 -0.36
C ASN A 240 -3.10 -23.82 -0.18
N PHE A 241 -2.64 -23.47 1.03
CA PHE A 241 -1.89 -22.23 1.22
C PHE A 241 -0.57 -22.28 0.41
N LYS A 242 -0.42 -21.38 -0.58
CA LYS A 242 0.71 -21.39 -1.53
C LYS A 242 1.65 -20.19 -1.40
N LEU A 243 1.12 -19.04 -1.02
CA LEU A 243 1.89 -17.80 -1.07
C LEU A 243 1.61 -16.90 0.15
N PHE A 244 2.66 -16.63 0.90
CA PHE A 244 2.65 -15.62 1.96
C PHE A 244 3.34 -14.34 1.45
N VAL A 245 2.66 -13.19 1.48
CA VAL A 245 3.20 -11.90 1.03
C VAL A 245 3.17 -10.90 2.18
N TYR A 246 4.32 -10.45 2.65
CA TYR A 246 4.41 -9.54 3.79
C TYR A 246 5.22 -8.29 3.45
N GLY A 247 4.96 -7.21 4.20
CA GLY A 247 5.76 -5.98 4.10
C GLY A 247 7.10 -6.12 4.83
N GLY A 248 8.15 -5.45 4.34
CA GLY A 248 9.53 -5.54 4.85
C GLY A 248 9.79 -4.83 6.18
N VAL A 249 8.91 -4.98 7.18
CA VAL A 249 9.23 -4.60 8.56
C VAL A 249 9.98 -5.74 9.24
N ASN A 250 10.87 -5.40 10.17
CA ASN A 250 11.60 -6.38 10.94
C ASN A 250 10.63 -7.30 11.70
N TYR A 251 10.92 -8.61 11.75
CA TYR A 251 10.18 -9.58 12.55
C TYR A 251 10.52 -9.47 14.04
N GLN A 252 11.64 -8.82 14.37
CA GLN A 252 12.00 -8.50 15.74
C GLN A 252 11.27 -7.21 16.19
N PRO A 253 10.65 -7.22 17.39
CA PRO A 253 9.99 -6.04 17.97
C PRO A 253 10.95 -4.89 18.24
#